data_AF-A0A7S2TZR1-F1
#
_entry.id   AF-A0A7S2TZR1-F1
#
_cell.length_a   1.000
_cell.length_b   1.000
_cell.length_c   1.000
_cell.angle_alpha   90.00
_cell.angle_beta   90.00
_cell.angle_gamma   90.00
#
_symmetry.space_group_name_H-M   'P 1'
#
loop_
_entity.id
_entity.type
_entity.pdbx_description
1 polymer ?
#
loop_
_entity_poly.entity_id
_entity_poly.type
_entity_poly.pdbx_seq_one_letter_code
_entity_poly.pdbx_strand_id
1 'polypeptide(L)'
;MAFDTIEMICVIIFTIEYVLRLWAVVEDPDKKKAHLPAWKMRISFVFEFLSLVDLASFLPYYIDLMLGPGNEVENTSALRALRLFRVLKAEKYVVAFAMFGEVWEENKHILMYTGVLALILWIVMASLFWLLEKDNPNHEGAFETVPNSLFMTAIIFGGEWCRCDFTPLGKVVGVVMCWFGINIFAVPIGIIASGFEQVSSRRKKAAVEEVMM
;
A
#
# COMPACT_ATOMS: atom_id res chain seq x y z
N MET A 1 -14.37 21.00 20.44
CA MET A 1 -13.90 20.94 21.86
C MET A 1 -13.46 19.54 22.25
N ALA A 2 -14.33 18.55 22.45
CA ALA A 2 -13.89 17.21 22.90
C ALA A 2 -12.89 16.53 21.95
N PHE A 3 -13.13 16.60 20.63
CA PHE A 3 -12.24 16.03 19.62
C PHE A 3 -10.86 16.72 19.62
N ASP A 4 -10.82 18.05 19.68
CA ASP A 4 -9.57 18.83 19.67
C ASP A 4 -8.74 18.58 20.93
N THR A 5 -9.39 18.42 22.09
CA THR A 5 -8.71 18.07 23.33
C THR A 5 -8.10 16.67 23.26
N ILE A 6 -8.83 15.68 22.74
CA ILE A 6 -8.32 14.33 22.55
C ILE A 6 -7.13 14.34 21.58
N GLU A 7 -7.26 15.07 20.46
CA GLU A 7 -6.19 15.18 19.47
C GLU A 7 -4.92 15.78 20.08
N MET A 8 -5.05 16.88 20.83
CA MET A 8 -3.92 17.52 21.52
C MET A 8 -3.25 16.56 22.52
N ILE A 9 -4.03 15.83 23.32
CA ILE A 9 -3.49 14.85 24.28
C ILE A 9 -2.73 13.75 23.54
N CYS A 10 -3.31 13.18 22.48
CA CYS A 10 -2.66 12.15 21.67
C CYS A 10 -1.36 12.64 21.03
N VAL A 11 -1.35 13.86 20.48
CA VAL A 11 -0.15 14.45 19.87
C VAL A 11 0.94 14.62 20.92
N ILE A 12 0.63 15.12 22.11
CA ILE A 12 1.62 15.26 23.20
C ILE A 12 2.22 13.90 23.57
N ILE A 13 1.37 12.88 23.77
CA ILE A 13 1.83 11.52 24.10
C ILE A 13 2.74 10.97 22.99
N PHE A 14 2.33 11.09 21.72
CA PHE A 14 3.10 10.58 20.59
C PHE A 14 4.42 11.32 20.38
N THR A 15 4.45 12.63 20.60
CA THR A 15 5.69 13.41 20.55
C THR A 15 6.65 12.95 21.64
N ILE A 16 6.17 12.78 22.88
CA ILE A 16 7.00 12.31 23.99
C ILE A 16 7.54 10.91 23.69
N GLU A 17 6.68 9.99 23.25
CA GLU A 17 7.06 8.63 22.89
C GLU A 17 8.10 8.60 21.76
N TYR A 18 7.92 9.41 20.71
CA TYR A 18 8.86 9.51 19.59
C TYR A 18 10.22 10.07 20.03
N VAL A 19 10.23 11.11 20.86
CA VAL A 19 11.46 11.68 21.42
C VAL A 19 12.17 10.64 22.28
N LEU A 20 11.46 9.98 23.20
CA LEU A 20 12.03 8.93 24.04
C LEU A 20 12.65 7.80 23.20
N ARG A 21 11.96 7.34 22.14
CA ARG A 21 12.50 6.33 21.21
C ARG A 21 13.74 6.83 20.46
N LEU A 22 13.75 8.08 19.99
CA LEU A 22 14.92 8.70 19.35
C LEU A 22 16.12 8.79 20.31
N TRP A 23 15.90 9.01 21.60
CA TRP A 23 16.96 9.01 22.61
C TRP A 23 17.46 7.60 22.93
N ALA A 24 16.54 6.65 23.11
CA ALA A 24 16.84 5.26 23.49
C ALA A 24 17.49 4.44 22.36
N VAL A 25 17.35 4.85 21.09
CA VAL A 25 17.89 4.09 19.94
C VAL A 25 19.40 3.86 19.98
N VAL A 26 20.14 4.64 20.78
CA VAL A 26 21.59 4.49 20.95
C VAL A 26 21.95 3.26 21.79
N GLU A 27 21.02 2.79 22.63
CA GLU A 27 21.21 1.66 23.55
C GLU A 27 20.65 0.34 22.98
N ASP A 28 20.01 0.38 21.81
CA ASP A 28 19.40 -0.79 21.17
C ASP A 28 20.48 -1.79 20.68
N PRO A 29 20.59 -2.98 21.31
CA PRO A 29 21.63 -3.96 21.02
C PRO A 29 21.41 -4.71 19.71
N ASP A 30 20.17 -4.72 19.18
CA ASP A 30 19.77 -5.57 18.06
C ASP A 30 19.98 -4.93 16.68
N LYS A 31 20.34 -3.65 16.62
CA LYS A 31 20.57 -3.01 15.33
C LYS A 31 21.97 -3.31 14.80
N LYS A 32 22.03 -3.79 13.55
CA LYS A 32 23.22 -3.94 12.67
C LYS A 32 24.15 -2.70 12.56
N LYS A 33 23.81 -1.61 13.27
CA LYS A 33 24.38 -0.26 13.23
C LYS A 33 25.04 0.16 14.54
N ALA A 34 25.17 -0.72 15.54
CA ALA A 34 25.74 -0.43 16.86
C ALA A 34 27.19 0.13 16.84
N HIS A 35 27.91 -0.04 15.73
CA HIS A 35 29.26 0.52 15.52
C HIS A 35 29.27 2.00 15.09
N LEU A 36 28.11 2.60 14.77
CA LEU A 36 28.02 3.99 14.35
C LEU A 36 28.03 4.94 15.56
N PRO A 37 28.58 6.17 15.41
CA PRO A 37 28.48 7.18 16.46
C PRO A 37 27.01 7.55 16.73
N ALA A 38 26.68 7.88 17.98
CA ALA A 38 25.32 8.11 18.45
C ALA A 38 24.47 9.05 17.57
N TRP A 39 25.09 10.12 17.02
CA TRP A 39 24.40 11.06 16.15
C TRP A 39 23.98 10.44 14.80
N LYS A 40 24.80 9.55 14.20
CA LYS A 40 24.46 8.85 12.95
C LYS A 40 23.33 7.84 13.17
N MET A 41 23.30 7.19 14.33
CA MET A 41 22.21 6.27 14.69
C MET A 41 20.88 7.01 14.80
N ARG A 42 20.88 8.17 15.49
CA ARG A 42 19.68 9.03 15.61
C ARG A 42 19.19 9.52 14.24
N ILE A 43 20.08 9.99 13.37
CA ILE A 43 19.70 10.40 12.01
C ILE A 43 19.13 9.21 11.24
N SER A 44 19.80 8.04 11.31
CA SER A 44 19.30 6.85 10.64
C SER A 44 17.94 6.40 11.15
N PHE A 45 17.62 6.62 12.43
CA PHE A 45 16.32 6.30 13.02
C PHE A 45 15.23 7.20 12.44
N VAL A 46 15.47 8.51 12.30
CA VAL A 46 14.48 9.44 11.74
C VAL A 46 14.09 9.07 10.31
N PHE A 47 15.03 8.54 9.51
CA PHE A 47 14.77 8.10 8.13
C PHE A 47 14.32 6.63 8.02
N GLU A 48 14.11 5.93 9.13
CA GLU A 48 13.56 4.58 9.12
C GLU A 48 12.06 4.63 8.84
N PHE A 49 11.56 3.69 8.02
CA PHE A 49 10.17 3.73 7.53
C PHE A 49 9.14 3.86 8.66
N LEU A 50 9.27 3.08 9.74
CA LEU A 50 8.35 3.14 10.87
C LEU A 50 8.44 4.46 11.65
N SER A 51 9.64 5.01 11.79
CA SER A 51 9.85 6.31 12.42
C SER A 51 9.29 7.46 11.58
N LEU A 52 9.38 7.36 10.24
CA LEU A 52 8.76 8.33 9.33
C LEU A 52 7.23 8.29 9.43
N VAL A 53 6.64 7.10 9.56
CA VAL A 53 5.20 6.94 9.81
C VAL A 53 4.81 7.57 11.15
N ASP A 54 5.60 7.35 12.20
CA ASP A 54 5.38 7.98 13.51
C ASP A 54 5.46 9.50 13.42
N LEU A 55 6.47 10.05 12.74
CA LEU A 55 6.60 11.49 12.54
C LEU A 55 5.41 12.06 11.75
N ALA A 56 5.02 11.42 10.64
CA ALA A 56 3.89 11.82 9.81
C ALA A 56 2.55 11.82 10.57
N SER A 57 2.44 11.02 11.64
CA SER A 57 1.21 10.89 12.41
C SER A 57 0.87 12.12 13.26
N PHE A 58 1.87 12.85 13.78
CA PHE A 58 1.68 13.99 14.68
C PHE A 58 2.20 15.31 14.11
N LEU A 59 3.14 15.27 13.16
CA LEU A 59 3.71 16.47 12.53
C LEU A 59 2.66 17.42 11.93
N PRO A 60 1.56 16.95 11.29
CA PRO A 60 0.55 17.84 10.73
C PRO A 60 -0.09 18.76 11.77
N TYR A 61 -0.26 18.30 13.01
CA TYR A 61 -0.83 19.11 14.10
C TYR A 61 0.08 20.30 14.43
N TYR A 62 1.39 20.09 14.49
CA TYR A 62 2.35 21.16 14.73
C TYR A 62 2.43 22.15 13.56
N ILE A 63 2.32 21.65 12.33
CA ILE A 63 2.28 22.51 11.13
C ILE A 63 1.04 23.41 11.17
N ASP A 64 -0.14 22.85 11.47
CA ASP A 64 -1.38 23.62 11.57
C ASP A 64 -1.30 24.66 12.70
N LEU A 65 -0.67 24.32 13.84
CA LEU A 65 -0.45 25.26 14.93
C LEU A 65 0.47 26.43 14.54
N MET A 66 1.52 26.16 13.74
CA MET A 66 2.45 27.18 13.25
C MET A 66 1.83 28.10 12.20
N LEU A 67 0.94 27.58 11.35
CA LEU A 67 0.27 28.36 10.29
C LEU A 67 -0.81 29.30 10.85
N GLY A 68 -1.30 29.06 12.06
CA GLY A 68 -2.23 29.92 12.77
C GLY A 68 -3.69 29.80 12.30
N PRO A 69 -4.67 30.10 13.18
CA PRO A 69 -6.08 30.03 12.83
C PRO A 69 -6.45 31.14 11.83
N GLY A 70 -6.85 30.75 10.61
CA GLY A 70 -7.33 31.67 9.56
C GLY A 70 -6.61 31.58 8.22
N ASN A 71 -5.49 30.86 8.14
CA ASN A 71 -4.83 30.56 6.87
C ASN A 71 -5.46 29.28 6.28
N GLU A 72 -6.61 29.43 5.63
CA GLU A 72 -7.16 28.42 4.72
C GLU A 72 -6.29 28.36 3.45
N VAL A 73 -5.06 27.88 3.60
CA VAL A 73 -4.26 27.49 2.45
C VAL A 73 -4.93 26.24 1.86
N GLU A 74 -5.27 26.26 0.58
CA GLU A 74 -5.91 25.13 -0.13
C GLU A 74 -5.20 23.77 0.12
N ASN A 75 -3.91 23.79 0.47
CA ASN A 75 -3.09 22.61 0.76
C ASN A 75 -3.23 22.00 2.17
N THR A 76 -3.96 22.62 3.10
CA THR A 76 -4.17 22.07 4.45
C THR A 76 -4.94 20.74 4.40
N SER A 77 -5.73 20.48 3.35
CA SER A 77 -6.43 19.19 3.15
C SER A 77 -5.48 18.00 3.00
N ALA A 78 -4.37 18.16 2.29
CA ALA A 78 -3.36 17.11 2.16
C ALA A 78 -2.63 16.87 3.48
N LEU A 79 -2.31 17.95 4.22
CA LEU A 79 -1.71 17.85 5.56
C LEU A 79 -2.64 17.15 6.56
N ARG A 80 -3.96 17.41 6.48
CA ARG A 80 -4.96 16.69 7.28
C ARG A 80 -5.02 15.20 6.95
N ALA A 81 -4.84 14.81 5.68
CA ALA A 81 -4.80 13.39 5.29
C ALA A 81 -3.59 12.66 5.88
N LEU A 82 -2.46 13.34 6.12
CA LEU A 82 -1.31 12.73 6.80
C LEU A 82 -1.66 12.24 8.22
N ARG A 83 -2.69 12.81 8.85
CA ARG A 83 -3.15 12.33 10.16
C ARG A 83 -3.71 10.90 10.11
N LEU A 84 -4.01 10.34 8.94
CA LEU A 84 -4.40 8.93 8.78
C LEU A 84 -3.23 7.97 9.02
N PHE A 85 -1.98 8.42 8.86
CA PHE A 85 -0.79 7.61 9.18
C PHE A 85 -0.74 7.17 10.65
N ARG A 86 -1.44 7.87 11.56
CA ARG A 86 -1.57 7.47 12.97
C ARG A 86 -2.19 6.08 13.15
N VAL A 87 -3.03 5.63 12.21
CA VAL A 87 -3.64 4.28 12.24
C VAL A 87 -2.58 3.19 12.00
N LEU A 88 -1.52 3.52 11.25
CA LEU A 88 -0.44 2.58 10.93
C LEU A 88 0.52 2.36 12.09
N LYS A 89 0.44 3.18 13.15
CA LYS A 89 1.20 3.02 14.40
C LYS A 89 0.81 1.78 15.21
N ALA A 90 -0.26 1.06 14.85
CA ALA A 90 -0.62 -0.14 15.58
C ALA A 90 0.49 -1.20 15.42
N GLU A 91 1.20 -1.51 16.50
CA GLU A 91 2.33 -2.45 16.56
C GLU A 91 2.01 -3.83 15.96
N LYS A 92 0.71 -4.21 15.92
CA LYS A 92 0.21 -5.40 15.23
C LYS A 92 0.49 -5.41 13.72
N TYR A 93 0.53 -4.23 13.08
CA TYR A 93 0.87 -4.11 11.66
C TYR A 93 2.35 -4.35 11.40
N VAL A 94 3.25 -4.01 12.33
CA VAL A 94 4.70 -4.24 12.17
C VAL A 94 5.00 -5.73 12.00
N VAL A 95 4.34 -6.58 12.80
CA VAL A 95 4.47 -8.05 12.69
C VAL A 95 3.88 -8.55 11.36
N ALA A 96 2.73 -8.02 10.94
CA ALA A 96 2.09 -8.39 9.68
C ALA A 96 2.92 -7.98 8.45
N PHE A 97 3.48 -6.77 8.44
CA PHE A 97 4.36 -6.29 7.38
C PHE A 97 5.69 -7.04 7.34
N ALA A 98 6.23 -7.44 8.50
CA ALA A 98 7.41 -8.30 8.54
C ALA A 98 7.13 -9.67 7.89
N MET A 99 5.99 -10.29 8.21
CA MET A 99 5.56 -11.54 7.55
C MET A 99 5.36 -11.34 6.05
N PHE A 100 4.73 -10.24 5.64
CA PHE A 100 4.57 -9.91 4.22
C PHE A 100 5.93 -9.79 3.51
N GLY A 101 6.92 -9.17 4.16
CA GLY A 101 8.28 -9.05 3.63
C GLY A 101 8.96 -10.41 3.43
N GLU A 102 8.81 -11.34 4.37
CA GLU A 102 9.29 -12.72 4.23
C GLU A 102 8.61 -13.43 3.05
N VAL A 103 7.29 -13.36 2.97
CA VAL A 103 6.51 -13.95 1.86
C VAL A 103 6.92 -13.37 0.52
N TRP A 104 7.13 -12.06 0.45
CA TRP A 104 7.58 -11.37 -0.76
C TRP A 104 8.96 -11.87 -1.19
N GLU A 105 9.95 -11.89 -0.30
CA GLU A 105 11.31 -12.33 -0.65
C GLU A 105 11.35 -13.80 -1.11
N GLU A 106 10.57 -14.66 -0.48
CA GLU A 106 10.46 -16.08 -0.86
C GLU A 106 9.78 -16.27 -2.23
N ASN A 107 8.80 -15.43 -2.58
CA ASN A 107 7.95 -15.62 -3.78
C ASN A 107 8.16 -14.58 -4.89
N LYS A 108 9.09 -13.64 -4.73
CA LYS A 108 9.26 -12.46 -5.61
C LYS A 108 9.39 -12.83 -7.08
N HIS A 109 10.12 -13.90 -7.40
CA HIS A 109 10.34 -14.30 -8.78
C HIS A 109 9.04 -14.71 -9.45
N ILE A 110 8.27 -15.59 -8.80
CA ILE A 110 6.98 -16.07 -9.33
C ILE A 110 5.99 -14.90 -9.42
N LEU A 111 5.89 -14.08 -8.38
CA LEU A 111 5.04 -12.89 -8.37
C LEU A 111 5.38 -11.92 -9.50
N MET A 112 6.67 -11.66 -9.75
CA MET A 112 7.13 -10.83 -10.87
C MET A 112 6.74 -11.43 -12.22
N TYR A 113 6.93 -12.73 -12.44
CA TYR A 113 6.53 -13.37 -13.71
C TYR A 113 5.03 -13.28 -13.93
N THR A 114 4.21 -13.56 -12.90
CA THR A 114 2.75 -13.44 -12.99
C THR A 114 2.31 -11.99 -13.19
N GLY A 115 3.01 -11.03 -12.58
CA GLY A 115 2.75 -9.61 -12.76
C GLY A 115 3.04 -9.13 -14.18
N VAL A 116 4.17 -9.54 -14.76
CA VAL A 116 4.50 -9.24 -16.17
C VAL A 116 3.48 -9.86 -17.12
N LEU A 117 3.04 -11.10 -16.86
CA LEU A 117 2.01 -11.74 -17.66
C LEU A 117 0.66 -10.99 -17.57
N ALA A 118 0.27 -10.57 -16.36
CA ALA A 118 -0.93 -9.76 -16.15
C ALA A 118 -0.86 -8.40 -16.87
N LEU A 119 0.31 -7.75 -16.83
CA LEU A 119 0.55 -6.49 -17.55
C LEU A 119 0.44 -6.66 -19.07
N ILE A 120 1.02 -7.73 -19.63
CA ILE A 120 0.90 -8.03 -21.07
C ILE A 120 -0.57 -8.28 -21.42
N LEU A 121 -1.28 -9.11 -20.65
CA LEU A 121 -2.70 -9.37 -20.88
C LEU A 121 -3.50 -8.07 -20.85
N TRP A 122 -3.23 -7.20 -19.88
CA TRP A 122 -3.93 -5.92 -19.74
C TRP A 122 -3.72 -5.00 -20.93
N ILE A 123 -2.47 -4.84 -21.39
CA ILE A 123 -2.16 -4.02 -22.56
C ILE A 123 -2.80 -4.59 -23.83
N VAL A 124 -2.75 -5.92 -24.02
CA VAL A 124 -3.35 -6.59 -25.18
C VAL A 124 -4.86 -6.42 -25.19
N MET A 125 -5.54 -6.67 -24.06
CA MET A 125 -6.99 -6.53 -23.96
C MET A 125 -7.44 -5.08 -24.15
N ALA A 126 -6.72 -4.11 -23.56
CA ALA A 126 -7.00 -2.69 -23.77
C ALA A 126 -6.84 -2.27 -25.24
N SER A 127 -5.81 -2.79 -25.91
CA SER A 127 -5.59 -2.52 -27.34
C SER A 127 -6.69 -3.15 -28.20
N LEU A 128 -7.18 -4.34 -27.85
CA LEU A 128 -8.29 -5.00 -28.53
C LEU A 128 -9.60 -4.23 -28.36
N PHE A 129 -9.91 -3.75 -27.15
CA PHE A 129 -11.08 -2.91 -26.93
C PHE A 129 -10.99 -1.61 -27.71
N TRP A 130 -9.84 -0.93 -27.67
CA TRP A 130 -9.63 0.26 -28.49
C TRP A 130 -9.87 -0.05 -29.97
N LEU A 131 -9.30 -1.15 -30.49
CA LEU A 131 -9.43 -1.50 -31.91
C LEU A 131 -10.88 -1.79 -32.32
N LEU A 132 -11.66 -2.43 -31.46
CA LEU A 132 -13.03 -2.86 -31.75
C LEU A 132 -14.09 -1.80 -31.43
N GLU A 133 -13.82 -0.93 -30.46
CA GLU A 133 -14.80 0.01 -29.93
C GLU A 133 -14.50 1.47 -30.29
N LYS A 134 -13.32 1.83 -30.84
CA LYS A 134 -12.99 3.23 -31.19
C LYS A 134 -14.00 3.92 -32.13
N ASP A 135 -14.70 3.15 -32.96
CA ASP A 135 -15.67 3.65 -33.94
C ASP A 135 -17.12 3.52 -33.43
N ASN A 136 -17.32 3.03 -32.19
CA ASN A 136 -18.63 2.83 -31.60
C ASN A 136 -19.18 4.14 -31.00
N PRO A 137 -20.26 4.74 -31.52
CA PRO A 137 -20.79 5.99 -30.99
C PRO A 137 -21.26 5.91 -29.52
N ASN A 138 -21.48 4.70 -28.99
CA ASN A 138 -22.00 4.47 -27.65
C ASN A 138 -20.91 4.21 -26.60
N HIS A 139 -19.63 4.53 -26.88
CA HIS A 139 -18.54 4.29 -25.94
C HIS A 139 -18.30 5.42 -24.91
N GLU A 140 -19.05 6.54 -24.95
CA GLU A 140 -18.97 7.67 -23.99
C GLU A 140 -17.52 8.09 -23.60
N GLY A 141 -16.58 8.12 -24.57
CA GLY A 141 -15.16 8.45 -24.31
C GLY A 141 -14.26 7.34 -23.75
N ALA A 142 -14.82 6.17 -23.40
CA ALA A 142 -14.12 5.05 -22.77
C ALA A 142 -13.00 4.45 -23.64
N PHE A 143 -13.21 4.34 -24.96
CA PHE A 143 -12.32 3.66 -25.89
C PHE A 143 -11.79 4.54 -27.03
N GLU A 144 -11.77 5.86 -26.85
CA GLU A 144 -11.28 6.80 -27.88
C GLU A 144 -9.77 6.69 -28.10
N THR A 145 -9.02 6.53 -27.00
CA THR A 145 -7.56 6.47 -27.02
C THR A 145 -7.09 5.21 -26.30
N VAL A 146 -5.88 4.76 -26.62
CA VAL A 146 -5.26 3.61 -25.95
C VAL A 146 -5.13 3.85 -24.43
N PRO A 147 -4.72 5.04 -23.93
CA PRO A 147 -4.71 5.33 -22.49
C PRO A 147 -6.09 5.23 -21.82
N ASN A 148 -7.15 5.76 -22.46
CA ASN A 148 -8.51 5.64 -21.92
C ASN A 148 -8.92 4.16 -21.85
N SER A 149 -8.59 3.40 -22.89
CA SER A 149 -8.89 1.97 -22.97
C SER A 149 -8.14 1.17 -21.90
N LEU A 150 -6.90 1.54 -21.56
CA LEU A 150 -6.14 0.94 -20.46
C LEU A 150 -6.86 1.14 -19.12
N PHE A 151 -7.28 2.36 -18.83
CA PHE A 151 -8.02 2.67 -17.60
C PHE A 151 -9.35 1.89 -17.53
N MET A 152 -10.12 1.90 -18.61
CA MET A 152 -11.42 1.21 -18.66
C MET A 152 -11.26 -0.31 -18.56
N THR A 153 -10.23 -0.88 -19.19
CA THR A 153 -9.93 -2.31 -19.08
C THR A 153 -9.49 -2.69 -17.66
N ALA A 154 -8.79 -1.81 -16.94
CA ALA A 154 -8.44 -2.05 -15.54
C ALA A 154 -9.68 -2.09 -14.63
N ILE A 155 -10.65 -1.19 -14.86
CA ILE A 155 -11.95 -1.20 -14.18
C ILE A 155 -12.68 -2.52 -14.45
N ILE A 156 -12.72 -2.97 -15.71
CA ILE A 156 -13.36 -4.24 -16.11
C ILE A 156 -12.69 -5.45 -15.45
N PHE A 157 -11.37 -5.47 -15.30
CA PHE A 157 -10.70 -6.54 -14.52
C PHE A 157 -11.10 -6.55 -13.04
N GLY A 158 -11.43 -5.39 -12.47
CA GLY A 158 -11.97 -5.26 -11.12
C GLY A 158 -13.40 -5.80 -10.98
N GLY A 159 -14.06 -6.17 -12.08
CA GLY A 159 -15.44 -6.65 -12.11
C GLY A 159 -16.49 -5.54 -12.24
N GLU A 160 -16.05 -4.30 -12.45
CA GLU A 160 -16.93 -3.15 -12.69
C GLU A 160 -17.26 -3.02 -14.17
N TRP A 161 -18.39 -2.39 -14.49
CA TRP A 161 -18.83 -2.19 -15.87
C TRP A 161 -18.66 -0.75 -16.31
N CYS A 162 -18.07 -0.52 -17.48
CA CYS A 162 -18.01 0.81 -18.06
C CYS A 162 -19.38 1.23 -18.61
N ARG A 163 -19.65 2.53 -18.64
CA ARG A 163 -20.87 3.12 -19.22
C ARG A 163 -20.78 3.15 -20.76
N CYS A 164 -20.67 1.97 -21.37
CA CYS A 164 -20.53 1.78 -22.81
C CYS A 164 -21.39 0.58 -23.26
N ASP A 165 -22.16 0.77 -24.33
CA ASP A 165 -22.84 -0.32 -25.01
C ASP A 165 -21.90 -0.95 -26.05
N PHE A 166 -21.17 -1.97 -25.61
CA PHE A 166 -20.20 -2.68 -26.46
C PHE A 166 -20.83 -3.27 -27.73
N THR A 167 -20.04 -3.28 -28.80
CA THR A 167 -20.36 -4.02 -30.02
C THR A 167 -20.43 -5.53 -29.74
N PRO A 168 -21.08 -6.34 -30.61
CA PRO A 168 -21.09 -7.79 -30.45
C PRO A 168 -19.69 -8.41 -30.34
N LEU A 169 -18.71 -7.88 -31.08
CA LEU A 169 -17.31 -8.32 -31.01
C LEU A 169 -16.63 -7.88 -29.72
N GLY A 170 -16.88 -6.66 -29.25
CA GLY A 170 -16.39 -6.19 -27.95
C GLY A 170 -16.92 -7.03 -26.79
N LYS A 171 -18.16 -7.50 -26.85
CA LYS A 171 -18.73 -8.44 -25.87
C LYS A 171 -18.00 -9.78 -25.87
N VAL A 172 -17.65 -10.33 -27.04
CA VAL A 172 -16.85 -11.57 -27.14
C VAL A 172 -15.47 -11.38 -26.53
N VAL A 173 -14.79 -10.27 -26.84
CA VAL A 173 -13.50 -9.93 -26.22
C VAL A 173 -13.64 -9.78 -24.71
N GLY A 174 -14.70 -9.13 -24.22
CA GLY A 174 -14.99 -9.02 -22.79
C GLY A 174 -15.13 -10.38 -22.10
N VAL A 175 -15.86 -11.34 -22.71
CA VAL A 175 -16.00 -12.69 -22.14
C VAL A 175 -14.65 -13.42 -22.09
N VAL A 176 -13.87 -13.35 -23.17
CA VAL A 176 -12.53 -13.95 -23.23
C VAL A 176 -11.60 -13.32 -22.19
N MET A 177 -11.62 -11.99 -22.08
CA MET A 177 -10.87 -11.24 -21.09
C MET A 177 -11.26 -11.67 -19.67
N CYS A 178 -12.55 -11.77 -19.33
CA CYS A 178 -12.98 -12.21 -18.00
C CYS A 178 -12.42 -13.60 -17.67
N TRP A 179 -12.45 -14.54 -18.62
CA TRP A 179 -11.94 -15.88 -18.40
C TRP A 179 -10.43 -15.88 -18.15
N PHE A 180 -9.63 -15.24 -19.00
CA PHE A 180 -8.17 -15.19 -18.81
C PHE A 180 -7.75 -14.31 -17.62
N GLY A 181 -8.41 -13.17 -17.46
CA GLY A 181 -8.16 -12.20 -16.39
C GLY A 181 -8.29 -12.83 -15.03
N ILE A 182 -9.45 -13.40 -14.71
CA ILE A 182 -9.70 -14.03 -13.41
C ILE A 182 -8.63 -15.08 -13.10
N ASN A 183 -8.26 -15.92 -14.08
CA ASN A 183 -7.25 -16.96 -13.88
C ASN A 183 -5.84 -16.40 -13.62
N ILE A 184 -5.40 -15.40 -14.38
CA ILE A 184 -4.05 -14.82 -14.22
C ILE A 184 -3.96 -14.00 -12.93
N PHE A 185 -4.97 -13.20 -12.60
CA PHE A 185 -4.99 -12.37 -11.39
C PHE A 185 -5.22 -13.18 -10.10
N ALA A 186 -5.81 -14.38 -10.18
CA ALA A 186 -5.97 -15.27 -9.02
C ALA A 186 -4.64 -15.89 -8.54
N VAL A 187 -3.67 -16.08 -9.44
CA VAL A 187 -2.38 -16.71 -9.13
C VAL A 187 -1.59 -15.96 -8.03
N PRO A 188 -1.33 -14.65 -8.12
CA PRO A 188 -0.59 -13.93 -7.07
C PRO A 188 -1.32 -13.96 -5.72
N ILE A 189 -2.66 -13.94 -5.72
CA ILE A 189 -3.47 -14.04 -4.49
C ILE A 189 -3.22 -15.39 -3.82
N GLY A 190 -3.26 -16.50 -4.59
CA GLY A 190 -3.00 -17.84 -4.07
C GLY A 190 -1.57 -18.01 -3.53
N ILE A 191 -0.58 -17.47 -4.25
CA ILE A 191 0.83 -17.51 -3.81
C ILE A 191 1.00 -16.76 -2.49
N ILE A 192 0.50 -15.53 -2.39
CA ILE A 192 0.60 -14.72 -1.17
C ILE A 192 -0.10 -15.43 0.01
N ALA A 193 -1.31 -15.96 -0.21
CA ALA A 193 -2.05 -16.68 0.82
C ALA A 193 -1.27 -17.91 1.34
N SER A 194 -0.75 -18.73 0.44
CA SER A 194 0.05 -19.91 0.80
C SER A 194 1.37 -19.53 1.50
N GLY A 195 2.00 -18.43 1.10
CA GLY A 195 3.19 -17.91 1.76
C GLY A 195 2.90 -17.46 3.20
N PHE A 196 1.80 -16.76 3.42
CA PHE A 196 1.39 -16.37 4.79
C PHE A 196 1.14 -17.58 5.69
N GLU A 197 0.52 -18.64 5.15
CA GLU A 197 0.31 -19.90 5.87
C GLU A 197 1.64 -20.56 6.26
N GLN A 198 2.59 -20.63 5.33
CA GLN A 198 3.93 -21.18 5.58
C GLN A 198 4.67 -20.40 6.67
N VAL A 199 4.74 -19.06 6.56
CA VAL A 199 5.41 -18.20 7.55
C VAL A 199 4.75 -18.31 8.92
N SER A 200 3.42 -18.32 8.98
CA SER A 200 2.67 -18.49 10.25
C SER A 200 2.96 -19.85 10.89
N SER A 201 2.99 -20.92 10.11
CA SER A 201 3.28 -22.27 10.60
C SER A 201 4.72 -22.40 11.14
N ARG A 202 5.70 -21.79 10.46
CA ARG A 202 7.11 -21.76 10.87
C ARG A 202 7.29 -21.04 12.21
N ARG A 203 6.65 -19.89 12.38
CA ARG A 203 6.68 -19.13 13.64
C ARG A 203 6.01 -19.87 14.79
N LYS A 204 4.89 -20.55 14.54
CA LYS A 204 4.23 -21.41 15.56
C LYS A 204 5.15 -22.55 16.02
N LYS A 205 5.84 -23.22 15.09
CA LYS A 205 6.78 -24.31 15.44
C LYS A 205 7.96 -23.80 16.26
N ALA A 206 8.58 -22.69 15.86
CA ALA A 206 9.69 -22.08 16.59
C ALA A 206 9.29 -21.70 18.03
N ALA A 207 8.09 -21.13 18.22
CA ALA A 207 7.59 -20.78 19.55
C ALA A 207 7.33 -22.03 20.43
N VAL A 208 6.94 -23.16 19.84
CA VAL A 208 6.77 -24.42 20.60
C VAL A 208 8.12 -25.01 20.99
N GLU A 209 9.11 -24.98 20.11
CA GLU A 209 10.47 -25.47 20.40
C GLU A 209 11.14 -24.63 21.50
N GLU A 210 10.94 -23.31 21.50
CA GLU A 210 11.48 -22.40 22.53
C GLU A 210 10.84 -22.61 23.91
N VAL A 211 9.59 -23.08 23.97
CA VAL A 211 8.90 -23.44 25.23
C VAL A 211 9.28 -24.84 25.72
N MET A 212 9.77 -25.71 24.84
CA MET A 212 10.18 -27.08 25.19
C MET A 212 11.66 -27.21 25.61
N MET A 213 12.47 -26.17 25.38
CA MET A 213 13.85 -26.05 25.87
C MET A 213 13.92 -25.36 27.23
#